data_AF-C5LFX5-F1
#
_entry.id   AF-C5LFX5-F1
#
_cell.length_a   1.000
_cell.length_b   1.000
_cell.length_c   1.000
_cell.angle_alpha   90.00
_cell.angle_beta   90.00
_cell.angle_gamma   90.00
#
_symmetry.space_group_name_H-M   'P 1'
#
loop_
_entity.id
_entity.type
_entity.pdbx_description
1 polymer ?
#
loop_
_entity_poly.entity_id
_entity_poly.type
_entity_poly.pdbx_seq_one_letter_code
_entity_poly.pdbx_strand_id
1 'polypeptide(L)'
;MSFPEKPGDVRGYVNVSVGIYGPGDDVPSGFRLISDEDEAVSSITERVLQTPDSKFNLVMLNFNVYKAENLPKKGGGGVFGRTATCSPYVIVSFAGVKLQTKVIVDNSRPVWNECLRVPVMCPTWDQNVLIEIMSQGDRNEMIAAADFDFQAIYDKGMQTRWVNLYYSFEGEEPPPQVNDEPLESE
;
A
#
# COMPACT_ATOMS: atom_id res chain seq x y z
N MET A 1 -13.77 -6.99 -12.83
CA MET A 1 -14.12 -7.72 -11.59
C MET A 1 -15.34 -7.03 -11.00
N SER A 2 -16.43 -7.75 -10.77
CA SER A 2 -17.62 -7.20 -10.14
C SER A 2 -17.42 -7.13 -8.63
N PHE A 3 -17.76 -5.99 -8.03
CA PHE A 3 -17.85 -5.89 -6.58
C PHE A 3 -18.80 -6.98 -6.04
N PRO A 4 -18.49 -7.63 -4.91
CA PRO A 4 -19.41 -8.59 -4.31
C PRO A 4 -20.76 -7.90 -4.05
N GLU A 5 -21.87 -8.56 -4.41
CA GLU A 5 -23.22 -7.97 -4.33
C GLU A 5 -23.59 -7.51 -2.91
N LYS A 6 -22.93 -8.08 -1.89
CA LYS A 6 -23.05 -7.71 -0.48
C LYS A 6 -21.70 -7.92 0.23
N PRO A 7 -20.81 -6.91 0.26
CA PRO A 7 -19.49 -7.04 0.89
C PRO A 7 -19.56 -7.21 2.41
N GLY A 8 -20.69 -6.88 3.04
CA GLY A 8 -20.86 -6.94 4.50
C GLY A 8 -21.48 -8.21 5.06
N ASP A 9 -21.92 -9.15 4.22
CA ASP A 9 -22.57 -10.39 4.67
C ASP A 9 -21.50 -11.43 5.08
N VAL A 10 -21.65 -11.99 6.28
CA VAL A 10 -20.84 -13.15 6.70
C VAL A 10 -21.19 -14.35 5.81
N ARG A 11 -20.19 -14.93 5.15
CA ARG A 11 -20.36 -16.10 4.25
C ARG A 11 -20.00 -17.44 4.89
N GLY A 12 -19.42 -17.42 6.09
CA GLY A 12 -18.96 -18.60 6.82
C GLY A 12 -17.88 -18.23 7.84
N TYR A 13 -17.41 -19.23 8.57
CA TYR A 13 -16.36 -19.09 9.58
C TYR A 13 -15.30 -20.18 9.36
N VAL A 14 -14.06 -19.90 9.75
CA VAL A 14 -12.95 -20.86 9.65
C VAL A 14 -12.24 -20.96 11.00
N ASN A 15 -11.96 -22.17 11.45
CA ASN A 15 -11.13 -22.43 12.62
C ASN A 15 -9.68 -22.66 12.14
N VAL A 16 -8.77 -21.72 12.46
CA VAL A 16 -7.37 -21.74 11.99
C VAL A 16 -6.41 -21.37 13.11
N SER A 17 -5.20 -21.92 13.05
CA SER A 17 -4.04 -21.45 13.80
C SER A 17 -2.96 -20.93 12.84
N VAL A 18 -2.30 -19.83 13.19
CA VAL A 18 -1.23 -19.21 12.40
C VAL A 18 -0.06 -18.90 13.33
N GLY A 19 1.17 -19.19 12.90
CA GLY A 19 2.39 -18.92 13.67
C GLY A 19 3.61 -18.81 12.77
N ILE A 20 4.64 -18.14 13.27
CA ILE A 20 5.97 -18.02 12.63
C ILE A 20 6.92 -18.90 13.45
N TYR A 21 7.60 -19.85 12.80
CA TYR A 21 8.44 -20.83 13.47
C TYR A 21 9.85 -20.84 12.86
N GLY A 22 10.87 -20.82 13.70
CA GLY A 22 12.29 -20.94 13.37
C GLY A 22 12.89 -22.32 13.65
N PRO A 23 14.15 -22.57 13.26
CA PRO A 23 14.82 -23.85 13.50
C PRO A 23 14.96 -24.14 15.01
N GLY A 24 14.30 -25.20 15.48
CA GLY A 24 14.29 -25.60 16.89
C GLY A 24 13.09 -25.10 17.69
N ASP A 25 12.17 -24.35 17.08
CA ASP A 25 10.93 -23.94 17.74
C ASP A 25 9.98 -25.13 17.90
N ASP A 26 9.44 -25.27 19.11
CA ASP A 26 8.31 -26.16 19.37
C ASP A 26 7.06 -25.57 18.72
N VAL A 27 6.73 -26.07 17.53
CA VAL A 27 5.44 -25.80 16.90
C VAL A 27 4.35 -26.30 17.86
N PRO A 28 3.32 -25.47 18.20
CA PRO A 28 2.22 -25.90 19.04
C PRO A 28 1.68 -27.22 18.50
N SER A 29 1.91 -28.31 19.22
CA SER A 29 1.51 -29.66 18.81
C SER A 29 -0.01 -29.87 18.94
N GLY A 30 -0.75 -28.78 19.09
CA GLY A 30 -2.18 -28.72 19.34
C GLY A 30 -3.03 -29.03 18.12
N PHE A 31 -2.68 -30.09 17.38
CA PHE A 31 -3.67 -30.85 16.63
C PHE A 31 -4.28 -31.91 17.56
N ARG A 32 -4.77 -31.50 18.73
CA ARG A 32 -5.78 -32.31 19.40
C ARG A 32 -7.00 -32.12 18.51
N LEU A 33 -7.50 -33.19 17.89
CA LEU A 33 -8.82 -33.18 17.26
C LEU A 33 -9.78 -32.74 18.36
N ILE A 34 -10.08 -31.45 18.41
CA ILE A 34 -10.93 -30.93 19.46
C ILE A 34 -12.32 -31.42 19.08
N SER A 35 -12.81 -32.43 19.80
CA SER A 35 -14.16 -32.91 19.60
C SER A 35 -15.13 -31.82 20.02
N ASP A 36 -16.32 -31.78 19.41
CA ASP A 36 -17.38 -30.82 19.74
C ASP A 36 -17.83 -30.89 21.23
N GLU A 37 -17.37 -31.90 21.97
CA GLU A 37 -17.64 -32.14 23.38
C GLU A 37 -16.68 -31.39 24.33
N ASP A 38 -15.61 -30.79 23.82
CA ASP A 38 -14.69 -30.01 24.64
C ASP A 38 -15.37 -28.67 25.01
N GLU A 39 -15.68 -28.45 26.29
CA GLU A 39 -16.37 -27.23 26.77
C GLU A 39 -15.67 -25.94 26.33
N ALA A 40 -14.34 -25.97 26.19
CA ALA A 40 -13.55 -24.86 25.66
C ALA A 40 -13.94 -24.50 24.22
N VAL A 41 -14.17 -25.50 23.35
CA VAL A 41 -14.61 -25.28 21.97
C VAL A 41 -16.07 -24.90 21.89
N SER A 42 -16.94 -25.46 22.73
CA SER A 42 -18.33 -25.01 22.83
C SER A 42 -18.41 -23.52 23.15
N SER A 43 -17.59 -23.02 24.09
CA SER A 43 -17.55 -21.58 24.41
C SER A 43 -16.99 -20.69 23.28
N ILE A 44 -16.08 -21.22 22.46
CA ILE A 44 -15.48 -20.50 21.32
C ILE A 44 -16.47 -20.48 20.15
N THR A 45 -17.12 -21.60 19.83
CA THR A 45 -18.12 -21.67 18.76
C THR A 45 -19.34 -20.82 19.10
N GLU A 46 -19.77 -20.79 20.36
CA GLU A 46 -20.87 -19.93 20.83
C GLU A 46 -20.55 -18.43 20.74
N ARG A 47 -19.27 -18.04 20.91
CA ARG A 47 -18.79 -16.67 20.64
C ARG A 47 -18.71 -16.34 19.14
N VAL A 48 -18.36 -17.31 18.30
CA VAL A 48 -18.30 -17.13 16.83
C VAL A 48 -19.70 -17.03 16.22
N LEU A 49 -20.72 -17.66 16.83
CA LEU A 49 -22.13 -17.54 16.43
C LEU A 49 -22.72 -16.15 16.71
N GLN A 50 -22.10 -15.37 17.61
CA GLN A 50 -22.40 -13.95 17.71
C GLN A 50 -21.77 -13.29 16.49
N THR A 51 -22.56 -13.11 15.43
CA THR A 51 -22.20 -12.28 14.28
C THR A 51 -21.51 -11.02 14.79
N PRO A 52 -20.24 -10.77 14.41
CA PRO A 52 -19.65 -9.47 14.63
C PRO A 52 -20.62 -8.46 14.01
N ASP A 53 -21.14 -7.51 14.80
CA ASP A 53 -22.00 -6.43 14.31
C ASP A 53 -21.14 -5.41 13.52
N SER A 54 -20.23 -5.92 12.69
CA SER A 54 -19.26 -5.20 11.87
C SER A 54 -20.02 -4.45 10.79
N LYS A 55 -20.60 -3.32 11.16
CA LYS A 55 -21.22 -2.38 10.24
C LYS A 55 -20.12 -1.82 9.35
N PHE A 56 -20.16 -2.15 8.07
CA PHE A 56 -19.23 -1.59 7.11
C PHE A 56 -19.61 -0.15 6.79
N ASN A 57 -18.65 0.77 6.95
CA ASN A 57 -18.83 2.18 6.65
C ASN A 57 -18.10 2.51 5.35
N LEU A 58 -18.80 3.13 4.40
CA LEU A 58 -18.17 3.68 3.20
C LEU A 58 -17.45 4.99 3.56
N VAL A 59 -16.15 5.04 3.33
CA VAL A 59 -15.30 6.20 3.55
C VAL A 59 -14.64 6.61 2.23
N MET A 60 -14.46 7.91 2.04
CA MET A 60 -13.79 8.46 0.85
C MET A 60 -12.36 8.86 1.22
N LEU A 61 -11.38 8.10 0.72
CA LEU A 61 -9.97 8.42 0.87
C LEU A 61 -9.54 9.40 -0.23
N ASN A 62 -9.15 10.61 0.17
CA ASN A 62 -8.79 11.70 -0.74
C ASN A 62 -7.27 11.83 -0.84
N PHE A 63 -6.72 11.62 -2.03
CA PHE A 63 -5.31 11.79 -2.36
C PHE A 63 -5.08 13.10 -3.07
N ASN A 64 -4.60 14.10 -2.32
CA ASN A 64 -4.25 15.39 -2.89
C ASN A 64 -2.80 15.34 -3.41
N VAL A 65 -2.65 15.19 -4.73
CA VAL A 65 -1.37 15.12 -5.42
C VAL A 65 -1.01 16.51 -5.95
N TYR A 66 -0.04 17.16 -5.31
CA TYR A 66 0.34 18.53 -5.64
C TYR A 66 1.42 18.59 -6.72
N LYS A 67 2.63 18.10 -6.42
CA LYS A 67 3.80 18.20 -7.30
C LYS A 67 4.85 17.14 -6.96
N ALA A 68 5.77 16.90 -7.88
CA ALA A 68 6.99 16.14 -7.64
C ALA A 68 8.21 16.95 -8.12
N GLU A 69 9.37 16.65 -7.54
CA GLU A 69 10.63 17.31 -7.88
C GLU A 69 11.73 16.28 -8.11
N ASN A 70 12.72 16.65 -8.92
CA ASN A 70 13.93 15.86 -9.19
C ASN A 70 13.65 14.45 -9.74
N LEU A 71 12.60 14.30 -10.56
CA LEU A 71 12.35 13.04 -11.24
C LEU A 71 13.46 12.76 -12.27
N PRO A 72 13.95 11.50 -12.38
CA PRO A 72 14.97 11.14 -13.34
C PRO A 72 14.48 11.40 -14.76
N LYS A 73 15.29 12.10 -15.55
CA LYS A 73 15.06 12.24 -16.99
C LYS A 73 15.65 11.04 -17.69
N LYS A 74 14.95 10.52 -18.71
CA LYS A 74 15.40 9.38 -19.50
C LYS A 74 16.69 9.67 -20.27
N GLY A 75 17.85 9.46 -19.68
CA GLY A 75 19.16 9.60 -20.32
C GLY A 75 19.49 8.40 -21.20
N GLY A 76 19.28 8.53 -22.51
CA GLY A 76 19.85 7.61 -23.48
C GLY A 76 21.36 7.83 -23.58
N GLY A 77 22.15 6.88 -23.10
CA GLY A 77 23.58 6.76 -23.41
C GLY A 77 23.81 6.35 -24.86
N GLY A 78 23.26 7.10 -25.82
CA GLY A 78 23.38 6.83 -27.25
C GLY A 78 23.84 8.08 -27.98
N VAL A 79 24.85 7.92 -28.83
CA VAL A 79 25.57 8.92 -29.65
C VAL A 79 24.68 9.76 -30.58
N PHE A 80 23.35 9.58 -30.56
CA PHE A 80 22.37 10.28 -31.40
C PHE A 80 21.27 10.93 -30.55
N GLY A 81 21.58 12.05 -29.90
CA GLY A 81 20.71 13.23 -29.72
C GLY A 81 19.24 13.07 -29.29
N ARG A 82 18.78 11.95 -28.72
CA ARG A 82 17.41 11.85 -28.17
C ARG A 82 17.38 12.60 -26.85
N THR A 83 16.68 13.75 -26.84
CA THR A 83 16.45 14.52 -25.63
C THR A 83 15.77 13.65 -24.58
N ALA A 84 16.29 13.69 -23.36
CA ALA A 84 15.81 12.92 -22.24
C ALA A 84 14.45 13.47 -21.78
N THR A 85 13.35 12.88 -22.26
CA THR A 85 12.00 13.30 -21.89
C THR A 85 11.41 12.41 -20.81
N CYS A 86 10.75 13.02 -19.82
CA CYS A 86 10.03 12.35 -18.74
C CYS A 86 8.61 12.92 -18.74
N SER A 87 7.60 12.09 -18.96
CA SER A 87 6.19 12.53 -18.96
C SER A 87 5.45 11.90 -17.79
N PRO A 88 5.64 12.43 -16.55
CA PRO A 88 5.21 11.74 -15.36
C PRO A 88 3.70 11.86 -15.08
N TYR A 89 3.17 10.83 -14.43
CA TYR A 89 1.87 10.80 -13.81
C TYR A 89 1.90 9.94 -12.54
N VAL A 90 1.01 10.25 -11.59
CA VAL A 90 0.91 9.51 -10.34
C VAL A 90 -0.25 8.54 -10.42
N ILE A 91 -0.02 7.34 -9.94
CA ILE A 91 -1.00 6.30 -9.76
C ILE A 91 -1.17 6.07 -8.25
N VAL A 92 -2.41 5.94 -7.81
CA VAL A 92 -2.73 5.50 -6.46
C VAL A 92 -3.51 4.19 -6.55
N SER A 93 -3.07 3.20 -5.77
CA SER A 93 -3.67 1.87 -5.69
C SER A 93 -4.02 1.53 -4.24
N PHE A 94 -5.29 1.24 -3.96
CA PHE A 94 -5.75 0.80 -2.64
C PHE A 94 -7.07 0.03 -2.73
N ALA A 95 -7.23 -1.04 -1.95
CA ALA A 95 -8.45 -1.86 -1.89
C ALA A 95 -8.97 -2.32 -3.27
N GLY A 96 -8.04 -2.72 -4.16
CA GLY A 96 -8.35 -3.13 -5.53
C GLY A 96 -8.75 -1.99 -6.49
N VAL A 97 -8.80 -0.75 -6.01
CA VAL A 97 -9.08 0.44 -6.82
C VAL A 97 -7.77 1.10 -7.24
N LYS A 98 -7.66 1.43 -8.53
CA LYS A 98 -6.51 2.10 -9.13
C LYS A 98 -6.96 3.38 -9.85
N LEU A 99 -6.44 4.53 -9.44
CA LEU A 99 -6.70 5.84 -10.03
C LEU A 99 -5.40 6.52 -10.43
N GLN A 100 -5.45 7.44 -11.40
CA GLN A 100 -4.27 8.15 -11.85
C GLN A 100 -4.54 9.64 -12.10
N THR A 101 -3.51 10.45 -11.94
CA THR A 101 -3.53 11.86 -12.34
C THR A 101 -3.40 12.00 -13.85
N LYS A 102 -3.56 13.22 -14.36
CA LYS A 102 -3.15 13.55 -15.73
C LYS A 102 -1.65 13.37 -15.92
N VAL A 103 -1.28 13.11 -17.16
CA VAL A 103 0.11 13.07 -17.60
C VAL A 103 0.58 14.48 -17.92
N ILE A 104 1.72 14.87 -17.35
CA ILE A 104 2.38 16.13 -17.69
C ILE A 104 3.54 15.78 -18.62
N VAL A 105 3.48 16.28 -19.85
CA VAL A 105 4.44 15.93 -20.90
C VAL A 105 5.78 16.62 -20.67
N ASP A 106 6.86 15.84 -20.80
CA ASP A 106 8.26 16.31 -20.80
C ASP A 106 8.61 17.28 -19.65
N ASN A 107 8.27 16.90 -18.42
CA ASN A 107 8.51 17.71 -17.24
C ASN A 107 8.98 16.87 -16.05
N SER A 108 10.22 17.10 -15.61
CA SER A 108 10.81 16.45 -14.43
C SER A 108 10.44 17.10 -13.08
N ARG A 109 9.67 18.20 -13.12
CA ARG A 109 9.10 18.91 -11.97
C ARG A 109 7.60 19.15 -12.18
N PRO A 110 6.81 18.06 -12.33
CA PRO A 110 5.39 18.16 -12.61
C PRO A 110 4.62 18.79 -11.45
N VAL A 111 3.60 19.58 -11.79
CA VAL A 111 2.63 20.15 -10.84
C VAL A 111 1.23 19.72 -11.30
N TRP A 112 0.63 18.77 -10.59
CA TRP A 112 -0.69 18.25 -10.91
C TRP A 112 -1.80 19.05 -10.23
N ASN A 113 -1.69 19.28 -8.92
CA ASN A 113 -2.76 19.85 -8.09
C ASN A 113 -4.11 19.12 -8.30
N GLU A 114 -4.08 17.79 -8.28
CA GLU A 114 -5.25 16.94 -8.50
C GLU A 114 -5.62 16.16 -7.22
N CYS A 115 -6.92 15.92 -7.03
CA CYS A 115 -7.43 15.09 -5.93
C CYS A 115 -8.00 13.79 -6.50
N LEU A 116 -7.36 12.65 -6.21
CA LEU A 116 -7.87 11.33 -6.54
C LEU A 116 -8.69 10.79 -5.37
N ARG A 117 -9.92 10.31 -5.62
CA ARG A 117 -10.85 9.91 -4.57
C ARG A 117 -11.16 8.43 -4.65
N VAL A 118 -10.64 7.67 -3.70
CA VAL A 118 -10.83 6.23 -3.62
C VAL A 118 -11.94 5.91 -2.61
N PRO A 119 -13.08 5.32 -3.04
CA PRO A 119 -14.09 4.81 -2.11
C PRO A 119 -13.58 3.53 -1.43
N VAL A 120 -13.68 3.46 -0.09
CA VAL A 120 -13.18 2.35 0.73
C VAL A 120 -14.28 1.88 1.67
N MET A 121 -14.52 0.57 1.73
CA MET A 121 -15.37 -0.06 2.73
C MET A 121 -14.54 -0.38 3.98
N CYS A 122 -14.91 0.19 5.12
CA CYS A 122 -14.20 0.00 6.39
C CYS A 122 -15.03 -0.86 7.37
N PRO A 123 -14.44 -1.80 8.12
CA PRO A 123 -13.01 -2.11 8.14
C PRO A 123 -12.57 -2.79 6.84
N THR A 124 -11.42 -2.37 6.33
CA THR A 124 -10.76 -2.97 5.17
C THR A 124 -9.62 -3.86 5.63
N TRP A 125 -9.37 -4.94 4.91
CA TRP A 125 -8.21 -5.81 5.13
C TRP A 125 -6.94 -5.25 4.50
N ASP A 126 -7.07 -4.34 3.54
CA ASP A 126 -5.93 -3.67 2.92
C ASP A 126 -5.31 -2.69 3.91
N GLN A 127 -4.04 -2.94 4.26
CA GLN A 127 -3.29 -2.09 5.17
C GLN A 127 -2.39 -1.08 4.45
N ASN A 128 -2.02 -1.35 3.20
CA ASN A 128 -1.02 -0.56 2.50
C ASN A 128 -1.64 0.18 1.32
N VAL A 129 -1.56 1.51 1.39
CA VAL A 129 -1.87 2.41 0.30
C VAL A 129 -0.63 2.58 -0.57
N LEU A 130 -0.70 2.21 -1.84
CA LEU A 130 0.44 2.31 -2.76
C LEU A 130 0.32 3.55 -3.66
N ILE A 131 1.40 4.31 -3.76
CA ILE A 131 1.58 5.41 -4.71
C ILE A 131 2.74 5.07 -5.64
N GLU A 132 2.50 5.16 -6.94
CA GLU A 132 3.50 4.90 -7.98
C GLU A 132 3.62 6.16 -8.86
N ILE A 133 4.84 6.56 -9.21
CA ILE A 133 5.08 7.54 -10.26
C ILE A 133 5.52 6.79 -11.51
N MET A 134 4.79 7.00 -12.59
CA MET A 134 5.05 6.41 -13.90
C MET A 134 5.42 7.48 -14.90
N SER A 135 6.25 7.17 -15.90
CA SER A 135 6.46 8.00 -17.07
C SER A 135 5.76 7.41 -18.28
N GLN A 136 4.95 8.21 -18.96
CA GLN A 136 4.39 7.84 -20.26
C GLN A 136 5.46 7.95 -21.36
N GLY A 137 5.52 6.94 -22.24
CA GLY A 137 6.41 6.87 -23.39
C GLY A 137 6.02 5.71 -24.31
N ASP A 138 6.95 5.22 -25.14
CA ASP A 138 6.72 4.03 -26.00
C ASP A 138 6.36 2.79 -25.17
N ARG A 139 6.98 2.68 -24.00
CA ARG A 139 6.59 1.76 -22.92
C ARG A 139 6.48 2.58 -21.65
N ASN A 140 5.37 2.44 -20.94
CA ASN A 140 5.22 3.08 -19.65
C ASN A 140 6.21 2.45 -18.67
N GLU A 141 6.93 3.30 -17.95
CA GLU A 141 8.01 2.89 -17.06
C GLU A 141 7.71 3.43 -15.66
N MET A 142 7.95 2.62 -14.64
CA MET A 142 7.85 3.09 -13.27
C MET A 142 9.13 3.83 -12.89
N ILE A 143 8.95 5.04 -12.40
CA ILE A 143 10.04 5.88 -11.89
C ILE A 143 10.31 5.52 -10.43
N ALA A 144 9.25 5.48 -9.61
CA ALA A 144 9.39 5.23 -8.18
C ALA A 144 8.04 4.86 -7.55
N ALA A 145 8.09 4.30 -6.35
CA ALA A 145 6.92 3.97 -5.55
C ALA A 145 7.13 4.34 -4.08
N ALA A 146 6.02 4.50 -3.36
CA ALA A 146 5.98 4.64 -1.92
C ALA A 146 4.66 4.05 -1.40
N ASP A 147 4.69 3.45 -0.22
CA ASP A 147 3.53 2.93 0.47
C ASP A 147 3.27 3.66 1.79
N PHE A 148 2.02 3.63 2.23
CA PHE A 148 1.57 4.24 3.47
C PHE A 148 0.65 3.29 4.22
N ASP A 149 0.78 3.28 5.54
CA ASP A 149 -0.14 2.58 6.42
C ASP A 149 -1.51 3.27 6.42
N PHE A 150 -2.52 2.55 5.94
CA PHE A 150 -3.91 2.98 5.90
C PHE A 150 -4.47 3.25 7.29
N GLN A 151 -4.16 2.44 8.31
CA GLN A 151 -4.70 2.63 9.65
C GLN A 151 -4.19 3.94 10.26
N ALA A 152 -2.91 4.25 10.06
CA ALA A 152 -2.34 5.52 10.48
C ALA A 152 -3.04 6.73 9.81
N ILE A 153 -3.36 6.62 8.51
CA ILE A 153 -4.11 7.66 7.77
C ILE A 153 -5.57 7.73 8.24
N TYR A 154 -6.20 6.60 8.51
CA TYR A 154 -7.59 6.52 8.95
C TYR A 154 -7.80 7.19 10.31
N ASP A 155 -6.90 6.94 11.27
CA ASP A 155 -7.02 7.44 12.64
C ASP A 155 -6.65 8.91 12.80
N LYS A 156 -5.57 9.35 12.13
CA LYS A 156 -4.97 10.68 12.36
C LYS A 156 -5.00 11.60 11.13
N GLY A 157 -5.31 11.06 9.96
CA GLY A 157 -5.05 11.71 8.70
C GLY A 157 -3.55 11.85 8.41
N MET A 158 -3.22 12.33 7.22
CA MET A 158 -1.86 12.71 6.86
C MET A 158 -1.85 14.15 6.37
N GLN A 159 -1.06 15.00 7.03
CA GLN A 159 -0.86 16.37 6.56
C GLN A 159 0.02 16.39 5.31
N THR A 160 -0.10 17.46 4.53
CA THR A 160 0.75 17.68 3.35
C THR A 160 2.22 17.70 3.76
N ARG A 161 3.00 16.78 3.19
CA ARG A 161 4.43 16.63 3.44
C ARG A 161 5.13 16.12 2.18
N TRP A 162 6.44 16.34 2.11
CA TRP A 162 7.27 15.60 1.17
C TRP A 162 7.39 14.15 1.61
N VAL A 163 7.34 13.26 0.64
CA VAL A 163 7.53 11.82 0.82
C VAL A 163 8.64 11.40 -0.13
N ASN A 164 9.62 10.69 0.41
CA ASN A 164 10.67 10.10 -0.40
C ASN A 164 10.06 8.98 -1.24
N LEU A 165 10.35 9.03 -2.53
CA LEU A 165 9.95 7.97 -3.45
C LEU A 165 11.16 7.07 -3.64
N TYR A 166 10.95 5.78 -3.44
CA TYR A 166 12.01 4.80 -3.61
C TYR A 166 11.86 4.15 -4.98
N TYR A 167 12.99 3.91 -5.64
CA TYR A 167 13.00 3.13 -6.86
C TYR A 167 12.53 1.72 -6.50
N SER A 168 11.58 1.16 -7.24
CA SER A 168 11.34 -0.28 -7.19
C SER A 168 11.41 -0.87 -8.59
N PHE A 169 12.56 -1.44 -8.91
CA PHE A 169 12.61 -2.67 -9.69
C PHE A 169 13.53 -3.59 -8.88
N GLU A 170 13.07 -4.81 -8.61
CA GLU A 170 13.81 -5.85 -7.89
C GLU A 170 15.30 -5.83 -8.26
N GLY A 171 16.19 -5.43 -7.33
CA GLY A 171 17.62 -5.66 -7.50
C GLY A 171 18.62 -4.65 -6.94
N GLU A 172 18.25 -3.44 -6.54
CA GLU A 172 19.21 -2.51 -5.93
C GLU A 172 18.88 -2.24 -4.46
N GLU A 173 19.81 -2.61 -3.57
CA GLU A 173 19.75 -2.33 -2.14
C GLU A 173 19.57 -0.83 -1.89
N PRO A 174 18.81 -0.45 -0.85
CA PRO A 174 18.66 0.95 -0.48
C PRO A 174 20.04 1.58 -0.23
N PRO A 175 20.27 2.84 -0.65
CA PRO A 175 21.51 3.52 -0.36
C PRO A 175 21.74 3.54 1.17
N PRO A 176 22.99 3.37 1.63
CA PRO A 176 23.29 3.35 3.05
C PRO A 176 22.78 4.64 3.69
N GLN A 177 21.98 4.48 4.74
CA GLN A 177 21.53 5.58 5.58
C GLN A 177 22.79 6.26 6.10
N VAL A 178 23.03 7.52 5.70
CA VAL A 178 24.04 8.36 6.33
C VAL A 178 23.56 8.56 7.76
N ASN A 179 24.17 7.83 8.68
CA ASN A 179 23.98 8.07 10.10
C ASN A 179 24.42 9.52 10.36
N ASP A 180 23.53 10.33 10.93
CA ASP A 180 23.88 11.63 11.47
C ASP A 180 24.99 11.41 12.51
N GLU A 181 26.24 11.70 12.15
CA GLU A 181 27.32 11.82 13.12
C GLU A 181 27.00 13.02 14.02
N PRO A 182 27.01 12.86 15.35
CA PRO A 182 26.85 13.99 16.24
C PRO A 182 28.05 14.93 16.05
N LEU A 183 27.74 16.19 15.74
CA LEU A 183 28.70 17.30 15.74
C LEU A 183 29.52 17.28 17.04
N GLU A 184 30.79 16.92 16.95
CA GLU A 184 31.74 17.14 18.03
C GLU A 184 31.80 18.64 18.32
N SER A 185 31.44 19.01 19.54
CA SER A 185 31.59 20.37 20.06
C SER A 185 33.07 20.62 20.36
N GLU A 186 33.70 21.54 19.63
CA GLU A 186 34.91 22.25 20.06
C GLU A 186 34.59 23.25 21.19
#